data_AF-A0A2A2AIC4-F1
#
_entry.id   AF-A0A2A2AIC4-F1
#
_cell.length_a   1.000
_cell.length_b   1.000
_cell.length_c   1.000
_cell.angle_alpha   90.00
_cell.angle_beta   90.00
_cell.angle_gamma   90.00
#
_symmetry.space_group_name_H-M   'P 1'
#
loop_
_entity.id
_entity.type
_entity.pdbx_description
1 polymer ?
#
loop_
_entity_poly.entity_id
_entity_poly.type
_entity_poly.pdbx_seq_one_letter_code
_entity_poly.pdbx_strand_id
1 'polypeptide(L)'
;MRTNIDIDDKVMAAAMKGGQFKTKREAVEAGLRLIAQRNHAREVLKWRGKLHWDDQPDPAAAATPQAPQVAETKARYPAKAARSHARR
;
A
#
# COMPACT_ATOMS: atom_id res chain seq x y z
N MET A 1 -9.77 26.49 -15.44
CA MET A 1 -10.46 27.26 -16.50
C MET A 1 -11.20 28.41 -15.84
N ARG A 2 -11.22 29.61 -16.44
CA ARG A 2 -12.03 30.72 -15.94
C ARG A 2 -13.43 30.61 -16.54
N THR A 3 -14.44 30.61 -15.67
CA THR A 3 -15.84 30.49 -16.07
C THR A 3 -16.65 31.49 -15.27
N ASN A 4 -17.55 32.21 -15.93
CA ASN A 4 -18.46 33.13 -15.28
C ASN A 4 -19.78 32.39 -15.03
N ILE A 5 -20.20 32.33 -13.77
CA ILE A 5 -21.41 31.66 -13.32
C ILE A 5 -22.09 32.53 -12.28
N ASP A 6 -23.43 32.57 -12.31
CA ASP A 6 -24.21 33.24 -11.27
C ASP A 6 -24.35 32.31 -10.06
N ILE A 7 -24.03 32.82 -8.87
CA ILE A 7 -24.04 32.07 -7.61
C ILE A 7 -24.87 32.84 -6.59
N ASP A 8 -25.71 32.14 -5.82
CA ASP A 8 -26.45 32.72 -4.70
C ASP A 8 -25.48 33.27 -3.64
N ASP A 9 -25.64 34.56 -3.31
CA ASP A 9 -24.81 35.27 -2.33
C ASP A 9 -24.87 34.65 -0.93
N LYS A 10 -26.01 34.07 -0.53
CA LYS A 10 -26.16 33.40 0.76
C LYS A 10 -25.30 32.15 0.83
N VAL A 11 -25.24 31.39 -0.26
CA VAL A 11 -24.41 30.18 -0.35
C VAL A 11 -22.94 30.54 -0.33
N MET A 12 -22.54 31.57 -1.09
CA MET A 12 -21.17 32.06 -1.08
C MET A 12 -20.76 32.59 0.30
N ALA A 13 -21.62 33.37 0.95
CA ALA A 13 -21.38 33.89 2.29
C ALA A 13 -21.25 32.76 3.33
N ALA A 14 -22.09 31.73 3.25
CA ALA A 14 -22.00 30.57 4.13
C ALA A 14 -20.68 29.80 3.91
N ALA A 15 -20.27 29.61 2.66
CA ALA A 15 -19.01 28.94 2.33
C ALA A 15 -17.79 29.73 2.85
N MET A 16 -17.79 31.05 2.69
CA MET A 16 -16.72 31.93 3.16
C MET A 16 -16.68 32.02 4.69
N LYS A 17 -17.84 31.98 5.38
CA LYS A 17 -17.91 32.01 6.85
C LYS A 17 -17.51 30.68 7.48
N GLY A 18 -17.86 29.56 6.83
CA GLY A 18 -17.60 28.21 7.33
C GLY A 18 -16.19 27.70 7.03
N GLY A 19 -15.46 28.31 6.09
CA GLY A 19 -14.14 27.85 5.67
C GLY A 19 -13.05 28.92 5.80
N GLN A 20 -11.80 28.46 5.91
CA GLN A 20 -10.60 29.32 5.96
C GLN A 20 -10.18 29.76 4.54
N PHE A 21 -11.11 30.29 3.74
CA PHE A 21 -10.85 30.68 2.35
C PHE A 21 -10.46 32.14 2.25
N LYS A 22 -9.38 32.44 1.52
CA LYS A 22 -8.94 33.83 1.30
C LYS A 22 -9.68 34.48 0.13
N THR A 23 -10.12 33.68 -0.84
CA THR A 23 -10.78 34.16 -2.05
C THR A 23 -12.03 33.35 -2.39
N LYS A 24 -12.99 33.98 -3.10
CA LYS A 24 -14.20 33.30 -3.60
C LYS A 24 -13.87 32.10 -4.50
N ARG A 25 -12.79 32.19 -5.30
CA ARG A 25 -12.32 31.08 -6.15
C ARG A 25 -11.93 29.85 -5.32
N GLU A 26 -11.19 30.04 -4.24
CA GLU A 26 -10.76 28.93 -3.37
C GLU A 26 -11.94 28.22 -2.73
N ALA A 27 -12.94 28.97 -2.25
CA ALA A 27 -14.17 28.39 -1.70
C ALA A 27 -14.91 27.53 -2.74
N VAL A 28 -15.02 28.03 -3.98
CA VAL A 28 -15.66 27.28 -5.09
C VAL A 28 -14.85 26.04 -5.45
N GLU A 29 -13.52 26.14 -5.58
CA GLU A 29 -12.67 25.00 -5.89
C GLU A 29 -12.72 23.92 -4.81
N ALA A 30 -12.72 24.30 -3.54
CA ALA A 30 -12.88 23.37 -2.43
C ALA A 30 -14.24 22.67 -2.47
N GLY A 31 -15.32 23.40 -2.73
CA GLY A 31 -16.66 22.85 -2.90
C GLY A 31 -16.74 21.84 -4.06
N LEU A 32 -16.18 22.19 -5.22
CA LEU A 32 -16.15 21.31 -6.39
C LEU A 32 -15.35 20.03 -6.14
N ARG A 33 -14.20 20.13 -5.44
CA ARG A 33 -13.40 18.95 -5.05
C ARG A 33 -14.19 18.02 -4.14
N LEU A 34 -14.94 18.55 -3.18
CA LEU A 34 -15.78 17.76 -2.28
C LEU A 34 -16.87 17.00 -3.06
N ILE A 35 -17.53 17.66 -4.01
CA ILE A 35 -18.54 17.03 -4.86
C ILE A 35 -17.93 15.90 -5.69
N ALA A 36 -16.75 16.13 -6.29
CA ALA A 36 -16.04 15.11 -7.06
C ALA A 36 -15.70 13.87 -6.21
N GLN A 37 -15.16 14.08 -5.00
CA GLN A 37 -14.87 12.99 -4.06
C GLN A 37 -16.14 12.22 -3.68
N ARG A 38 -17.23 12.92 -3.39
CA ARG A 38 -18.52 12.29 -3.05
C ARG A 38 -19.06 11.45 -4.21
N ASN A 39 -18.92 11.93 -5.45
CA ASN A 39 -19.32 11.17 -6.63
C ASN A 39 -18.47 9.92 -6.80
N HIS A 40 -17.14 10.02 -6.61
CA HIS A 40 -16.27 8.85 -6.63
C HIS A 40 -16.67 7.81 -5.59
N ALA A 41 -16.93 8.22 -4.35
CA ALA A 41 -17.42 7.32 -3.30
C ALA A 41 -18.76 6.65 -3.67
N ARG A 42 -19.67 7.39 -4.31
CA ARG A 42 -20.93 6.83 -4.82
C ARG A 42 -20.72 5.80 -5.91
N GLU A 43 -19.77 6.01 -6.82
CA GLU A 43 -19.41 5.01 -7.84
C GLU A 43 -18.89 3.73 -7.20
N VAL A 44 -18.01 3.83 -6.19
CA VAL A 44 -17.53 2.66 -5.45
C VAL A 44 -18.69 1.90 -4.79
N LEU A 45 -19.64 2.62 -4.19
CA LEU A 45 -20.82 2.01 -3.58
C LEU A 45 -21.70 1.22 -4.58
N LYS A 46 -21.68 1.55 -5.88
CA LYS A 46 -22.43 0.78 -6.90
C LYS A 46 -21.89 -0.64 -7.10
N TRP A 47 -20.66 -0.89 -6.69
CA TRP A 47 -20.00 -2.19 -6.77
C TRP A 47 -20.18 -3.03 -5.51
N ARG A 48 -20.78 -2.47 -4.45
CA ARG A 48 -21.09 -3.19 -3.22
C ARG A 48 -21.97 -4.41 -3.53
N GLY A 49 -21.52 -5.59 -3.12
CA GLY A 49 -22.22 -6.87 -3.36
C GLY A 49 -22.12 -7.41 -4.78
N LYS A 50 -21.45 -6.71 -5.71
CA LYS A 50 -21.19 -7.20 -7.08
C LYS A 50 -19.79 -7.76 -7.27
N LEU A 51 -18.86 -7.34 -6.41
CA LEU A 51 -17.48 -7.81 -6.46
C LEU A 51 -17.41 -9.21 -5.85
N HIS A 52 -16.92 -10.16 -6.65
CA HIS A 52 -16.51 -11.46 -6.17
C HIS A 52 -15.10 -11.33 -5.60
N TRP A 53 -14.95 -11.61 -4.31
CA TRP A 53 -13.66 -11.68 -3.64
C TRP A 53 -13.26 -13.15 -3.56
N ASP A 54 -12.06 -13.50 -4.06
CA ASP A 54 -11.53 -14.85 -3.99
C ASP A 54 -10.49 -14.92 -2.86
N ASP A 55 -10.75 -15.77 -1.87
CA ASP A 55 -9.87 -16.00 -0.72
C ASP A 55 -8.93 -17.21 -0.94
N GLN A 56 -8.90 -17.80 -2.14
CA GLN A 56 -7.93 -18.85 -2.45
C GLN A 56 -6.50 -18.29 -2.39
N PRO A 57 -5.60 -18.90 -1.60
CA PRO A 57 -4.20 -18.50 -1.60
C PRO A 57 -3.60 -18.75 -2.98
N ASP A 58 -2.86 -17.76 -3.50
CA ASP A 58 -2.12 -17.93 -4.75
C ASP A 58 -1.18 -19.14 -4.61
N PRO A 59 -1.30 -20.18 -5.45
CA PRO A 59 -0.44 -21.35 -5.39
C PRO A 59 1.05 -21.00 -5.51
N ALA A 60 1.41 -19.86 -6.11
CA ALA A 60 2.79 -19.39 -6.18
C ALA A 60 3.31 -18.87 -4.81
N ALA A 61 2.44 -18.44 -3.90
CA ALA A 61 2.82 -17.95 -2.57
C ALA A 61 3.06 -19.09 -1.55
N ALA A 62 2.54 -20.29 -1.81
CA ALA A 62 2.77 -21.48 -0.98
C ALA A 62 4.10 -22.21 -1.28
N ALA A 63 4.87 -21.73 -2.27
CA ALA A 63 6.23 -22.19 -2.48
C ALA A 63 7.14 -21.65 -1.38
N THR A 64 7.19 -22.35 -0.24
CA THR A 64 8.23 -22.17 0.77
C THR A 64 9.58 -22.19 0.04
N PRO A 65 10.43 -21.15 0.15
CA PRO A 65 11.79 -21.24 -0.35
C PRO A 65 12.44 -22.46 0.33
N GLN A 66 12.74 -23.50 -0.45
CA GLN A 66 13.53 -24.61 0.07
C GLN A 66 14.83 -24.01 0.58
N ALA A 67 15.07 -24.08 1.90
CA ALA A 67 16.32 -23.63 2.47
C ALA A 67 17.45 -24.33 1.70
N PRO A 68 18.48 -23.60 1.23
CA PRO A 68 19.56 -24.21 0.46
C PRO A 68 20.17 -25.32 1.32
N GLN A 69 20.05 -26.57 0.85
CA GLN A 69 20.67 -27.71 1.51
C GLN A 69 22.18 -27.58 1.29
N VAL A 70 22.86 -26.97 2.25
CA VAL A 70 24.32 -26.90 2.26
C VAL A 70 24.81 -28.32 2.57
N ALA A 71 25.20 -29.05 1.53
CA ALA A 71 25.86 -30.33 1.69
C ALA A 71 27.28 -30.07 2.23
N GLU A 72 27.47 -30.15 3.55
CA GLU A 72 28.79 -30.13 4.15
C GLU A 72 29.59 -31.36 3.68
N THR A 73 30.61 -31.12 2.86
CA THR A 73 31.58 -32.15 2.53
C THR A 73 32.38 -32.48 3.79
N LYS A 74 32.23 -33.71 4.31
CA LYS A 74 33.05 -34.18 5.43
C LYS A 74 34.52 -34.18 5.02
N ALA A 75 35.26 -33.15 5.41
CA ALA A 75 36.71 -33.08 5.23
C ALA A 75 37.37 -34.18 6.09
N ARG A 76 37.89 -35.20 5.43
CA ARG A 76 38.62 -36.30 6.07
C ARG A 76 40.06 -35.85 6.30
N TYR A 77 40.34 -35.25 7.46
CA TYR A 77 41.71 -34.92 7.85
C TYR A 77 42.48 -36.20 8.23
N PRO A 78 43.68 -36.43 7.68
CA PRO A 78 44.53 -37.52 8.14
C PRO A 78 45.13 -37.14 9.50
N ALA A 79 44.76 -37.86 10.55
CA ALA A 79 45.41 -37.73 11.85
C ALA A 79 46.87 -38.18 11.73
N LYS A 80 47.83 -37.32 12.12
CA LYS A 80 49.25 -37.73 12.22
C LYS A 80 49.39 -38.75 13.35
N ALA A 81 49.88 -39.94 13.03
CA ALA A 81 50.22 -40.96 14.02
C ALA A 81 51.31 -40.44 14.97
N ALA A 82 51.04 -40.44 16.27
CA ALA A 82 52.04 -40.13 17.29
C ALA A 82 53.08 -41.25 17.32
N ARG A 83 54.36 -40.89 17.12
CA ARG A 83 55.50 -41.79 17.32
C ARG A 83 55.62 -42.09 18.82
N SER A 84 55.35 -43.31 19.23
CA SER A 84 55.66 -43.79 20.58
C SER A 84 57.18 -43.89 20.75
N HIS A 85 57.75 -42.97 21.53
CA HIS A 85 59.11 -43.08 22.06
C HIS A 85 59.14 -44.26 23.05
N ALA A 86 59.71 -45.39 22.63
CA ALA A 86 60.02 -46.49 23.54
C ALA A 86 61.29 -46.13 24.33
N ARG A 87 61.14 -45.99 25.66
CA ARG A 87 62.26 -45.89 26.59
C ARG A 87 62.87 -47.28 26.78
N ARG A 88 64.19 -47.40 26.61
CA ARG A 88 65.02 -48.27 27.44
C ARG A 88 66.46 -47.79 27.46
#